data_AF-A0A4S0MQ60-F1
#
_entry.id   AF-A0A4S0MQ60-F1
#
_cell.length_a   1.000
_cell.length_b   1.000
_cell.length_c   1.000
_cell.angle_alpha   90.00
_cell.angle_beta   90.00
_cell.angle_gamma   90.00
#
_symmetry.space_group_name_H-M   'P 1'
#
loop_
_entity.id
_entity.type
_entity.pdbx_description
1 polymer ?
#
loop_
_entity_poly.entity_id
_entity_poly.type
_entity_poly.pdbx_seq_one_letter_code
_entity_poly.pdbx_strand_id
1 'polypeptide(L)'
;EAGQTSLSLEQADRQSRTLEELGILYTTVGNVDAAGRAFAALLANLEQRSRQETDPSVKRDLAISHIKLANTEVAQGNLPSSLENYEAARGMLQELTA
;
A
#
# COMPACT_ATOMS: atom_id res chain seq x y z
N GLU A 1 -18.21 19.90 -10.42
CA GLU A 1 -16.87 19.44 -10.00
C GLU A 1 -16.93 18.48 -8.82
N ALA A 2 -17.60 18.80 -7.71
CA ALA A 2 -17.70 17.91 -6.53
C ALA A 2 -18.14 16.45 -6.84
N GLY A 3 -19.11 16.24 -7.74
CA GLY A 3 -19.56 14.88 -8.11
C GLY A 3 -18.52 14.05 -8.89
N GLN A 4 -17.64 14.68 -9.67
CA GLN A 4 -16.58 13.98 -10.41
C GLN A 4 -15.44 13.57 -9.46
N THR A 5 -15.11 14.42 -8.49
CA THR A 5 -14.13 14.11 -7.44
C THR A 5 -14.61 12.95 -6.56
N SER A 6 -15.88 12.95 -6.15
CA SER A 6 -16.43 11.84 -5.33
C SER A 6 -16.47 10.50 -6.08
N LEU A 7 -16.84 10.49 -7.36
CA LEU A 7 -16.78 9.29 -8.21
C LEU A 7 -15.34 8.78 -8.37
N SER A 8 -14.37 9.69 -8.52
CA SER A 8 -12.96 9.34 -8.63
C SER A 8 -12.39 8.73 -7.34
N LEU A 9 -12.81 9.24 -6.17
CA LEU A 9 -12.39 8.72 -4.87
C LEU A 9 -12.96 7.32 -4.62
N GLU A 10 -14.26 7.12 -4.88
CA GLU A 10 -14.89 5.80 -4.73
C GLU A 10 -14.23 4.75 -5.64
N GLN A 11 -13.85 5.15 -6.85
CA GLN A 11 -13.16 4.27 -7.78
C GLN A 11 -11.73 3.93 -7.32
N ALA A 12 -11.00 4.91 -6.76
CA ALA A 12 -9.68 4.68 -6.17
C ALA A 12 -9.73 3.75 -4.96
N ASP A 13 -10.76 3.88 -4.12
CA ASP A 13 -10.96 3.01 -2.95
C ASP A 13 -11.26 1.57 -3.37
N ARG A 14 -12.15 1.40 -4.34
CA ARG A 14 -12.46 0.09 -4.91
C ARG A 14 -11.22 -0.55 -5.52
N GLN A 15 -10.43 0.22 -6.26
CA GLN A 15 -9.20 -0.26 -6.87
C GLN A 15 -8.17 -0.68 -5.81
N SER A 16 -8.01 0.11 -4.75
CA SER A 16 -7.09 -0.19 -3.65
C SER A 16 -7.48 -1.50 -2.94
N ARG A 17 -8.76 -1.70 -2.63
CA ARG A 17 -9.25 -2.96 -2.05
C ARG A 17 -8.96 -4.16 -2.97
N THR A 18 -9.23 -4.04 -4.27
CA THR A 18 -8.95 -5.12 -5.23
C THR A 18 -7.46 -5.45 -5.28
N LEU A 19 -6.58 -4.44 -5.27
CA LEU A 19 -5.13 -4.65 -5.29
C LEU A 19 -4.64 -5.33 -4.01
N GLU A 20 -5.21 -4.96 -2.86
CA GLU A 20 -4.93 -5.62 -1.58
C GLU A 20 -5.31 -7.10 -1.61
N GLU A 21 -6.53 -7.41 -2.06
CA GLU A 21 -7.04 -8.79 -2.17
C GLU A 21 -6.19 -9.62 -3.14
N LEU A 22 -5.82 -9.07 -4.29
CA LEU A 22 -4.92 -9.73 -5.25
C LEU A 22 -3.54 -10.00 -4.66
N GLY A 23 -2.95 -9.02 -3.94
CA GLY A 23 -1.66 -9.21 -3.30
C GLY A 23 -1.69 -10.32 -2.25
N ILE A 24 -2.74 -10.38 -1.43
CA ILE A 24 -2.95 -11.45 -0.45
C ILE A 24 -3.13 -12.80 -1.15
N LEU A 25 -3.95 -12.86 -2.19
CA LEU A 25 -4.18 -14.08 -2.97
C LEU A 25 -2.88 -14.60 -3.58
N TYR A 26 -2.12 -13.73 -4.26
CA TYR A 26 -0.85 -14.10 -4.87
C TYR A 26 0.19 -14.56 -3.86
N THR A 27 0.25 -13.93 -2.69
CA THR A 27 1.07 -14.38 -1.56
C THR A 27 0.66 -15.80 -1.14
N THR A 28 -0.64 -16.05 -1.01
CA THR A 28 -1.19 -17.34 -0.56
C THR A 28 -0.86 -18.47 -1.53
N VAL A 29 -0.90 -18.21 -2.84
CA VAL A 29 -0.57 -19.22 -3.87
C VAL A 29 0.92 -19.28 -4.22
N GLY A 30 1.77 -18.51 -3.52
CA GLY A 30 3.21 -18.49 -3.73
C GLY A 30 3.67 -17.76 -5.00
N ASN A 31 2.79 -16.99 -5.66
CA ASN A 31 3.17 -16.16 -6.80
C ASN A 31 3.73 -14.81 -6.32
N VAL A 32 4.96 -14.85 -5.81
CA VAL A 32 5.62 -13.71 -5.16
C VAL A 32 5.74 -12.49 -6.09
N ASP A 33 6.06 -12.70 -7.37
CA ASP A 33 6.18 -11.59 -8.33
C ASP A 33 4.85 -10.88 -8.58
N ALA A 34 3.75 -11.63 -8.69
CA ALA A 34 2.43 -11.04 -8.86
C ALA A 34 1.96 -10.32 -7.58
N ALA A 35 2.29 -10.86 -6.40
CA ALA A 35 2.02 -10.20 -5.12
C ALA A 35 2.74 -8.84 -5.04
N GLY A 36 4.01 -8.80 -5.44
CA GLY A 36 4.82 -7.57 -5.41
C GLY A 36 4.25 -6.49 -6.31
N ARG A 37 3.82 -6.86 -7.52
CA ARG A 37 3.15 -5.92 -8.44
C ARG A 37 1.84 -5.38 -7.86
N ALA A 38 1.04 -6.24 -7.22
CA ALA A 38 -0.22 -5.83 -6.62
C ALA A 38 0.00 -4.86 -5.44
N PHE A 39 0.93 -5.17 -4.53
CA PHE A 39 1.25 -4.29 -3.41
C PHE A 39 1.96 -3.00 -3.82
N ALA A 40 2.82 -3.01 -4.84
CA ALA A 40 3.42 -1.79 -5.37
C ALA A 40 2.37 -0.87 -6.00
N ALA A 41 1.39 -1.42 -6.73
CA ALA A 41 0.28 -0.63 -7.27
C ALA A 41 -0.63 -0.08 -6.16
N LEU A 42 -0.90 -0.86 -5.11
CA LEU A 42 -1.64 -0.40 -3.94
C LEU A 42 -0.92 0.77 -3.24
N LEU A 43 0.39 0.61 -3.03
CA LEU A 43 1.24 1.64 -2.43
C LEU A 43 1.14 2.96 -3.21
N ALA A 44 1.30 2.90 -4.54
CA ALA A 44 1.21 4.08 -5.39
C ALA A 44 -0.15 4.80 -5.28
N ASN A 45 -1.26 4.06 -5.21
CA ASN A 45 -2.58 4.64 -5.02
C ASN A 45 -2.72 5.35 -3.67
N LEU A 46 -2.26 4.70 -2.59
CA LEU A 46 -2.34 5.25 -1.24
C LEU A 46 -1.39 6.44 -1.06
N GLU A 47 -0.24 6.47 -1.74
CA GLU A 47 0.66 7.64 -1.76
C GLU A 47 0.00 8.84 -2.42
N GLN A 48 -0.69 8.64 -3.55
CA GLN A 48 -1.44 9.73 -4.18
C GLN A 48 -2.55 10.24 -3.25
N ARG A 49 -3.26 9.31 -2.61
CA ARG A 49 -4.35 9.64 -1.69
C ARG A 49 -3.86 10.39 -0.44
N SER A 50 -2.75 9.96 0.15
CA SER A 50 -2.14 10.61 1.32
C SER A 50 -1.65 12.04 1.04
N ARG A 51 -1.46 12.44 -0.23
CA ARG A 51 -1.13 13.84 -0.60
C ARG A 51 -2.36 14.74 -0.63
N GLN A 52 -3.56 14.17 -0.73
CA GLN A 52 -4.83 14.88 -0.86
C GLN A 52 -5.66 14.83 0.42
N GLU A 53 -5.44 13.81 1.25
CA GLU A 53 -6.21 13.54 2.45
C GLU A 53 -5.32 13.55 3.69
N THR A 54 -5.80 14.16 4.77
CA THR A 54 -5.15 14.17 6.09
C THR A 54 -5.73 13.13 7.04
N ASP A 55 -6.58 12.23 6.53
CA ASP A 55 -7.19 11.17 7.33
C ASP A 55 -6.12 10.19 7.87
N PRO A 56 -6.04 9.99 9.19
CA PRO A 56 -5.11 9.04 9.80
C PRO A 56 -5.25 7.60 9.28
N SER A 57 -6.43 7.20 8.82
CA SER A 57 -6.66 5.87 8.22
C SER A 57 -5.88 5.69 6.93
N VAL A 58 -5.80 6.70 6.07
CA VAL A 58 -5.03 6.64 4.81
C VAL A 58 -3.54 6.49 5.10
N LYS A 59 -3.00 7.21 6.08
CA LYS A 59 -1.61 7.03 6.54
C LYS A 59 -1.35 5.63 7.08
N ARG A 60 -2.31 5.05 7.82
CA ARG A 60 -2.20 3.70 8.36
C ARG A 60 -2.17 2.66 7.23
N ASP A 61 -3.08 2.78 6.27
CA ASP A 61 -3.18 1.86 5.13
C ASP A 61 -1.93 1.97 4.24
N LEU A 62 -1.39 3.18 4.07
CA LEU A 62 -0.12 3.42 3.37
C LEU A 62 1.05 2.70 4.06
N ALA A 63 1.17 2.84 5.39
CA ALA A 63 2.20 2.16 6.17
C ALA A 63 2.07 0.62 6.10
N ILE A 64 0.84 0.09 6.15
CA ILE A 64 0.58 -1.35 5.99
C ILE A 64 1.00 -1.83 4.59
N SER A 65 0.78 -1.01 3.56
CA SER A 65 1.15 -1.37 2.18
C SER A 65 2.66 -1.43 1.98
N HIS A 66 3.42 -0.52 2.61
CA HIS A 66 4.88 -0.62 2.70
C HIS A 66 5.31 -1.94 3.36
N ILE A 67 4.70 -2.34 4.47
CA ILE A 67 5.00 -3.63 5.15
C ILE A 67 4.72 -4.82 4.22
N LYS A 68 3.61 -4.81 3.50
CA LYS A 68 3.23 -5.90 2.58
C LYS A 68 4.21 -6.02 1.41
N LEU A 69 4.61 -4.89 0.81
CA LEU A 69 5.62 -4.87 -0.24
C LEU A 69 6.97 -5.35 0.29
N ALA A 70 7.40 -4.85 1.45
CA ALA A 70 8.65 -5.25 2.10
C ALA A 70 8.71 -6.77 2.34
N ASN A 71 7.61 -7.39 2.80
CA ASN A 71 7.52 -8.84 2.98
C ASN A 71 7.71 -9.59 1.65
N THR A 72 7.17 -9.04 0.56
CA THR A 72 7.33 -9.65 -0.77
C THR A 72 8.78 -9.51 -1.25
N GLU A 73 9.41 -8.36 -1.02
CA GLU A 73 10.82 -8.12 -1.33
C GLU A 73 11.75 -9.05 -0.54
N VAL A 74 11.43 -9.38 0.72
CA VAL A 74 12.14 -10.43 1.48
C VAL A 74 12.04 -11.76 0.75
N ALA A 75 10.84 -12.16 0.34
CA ALA A 75 10.62 -13.43 -0.37
C ALA A 75 11.34 -13.47 -1.74
N GLN A 76 11.57 -12.32 -2.37
CA GLN A 76 12.35 -12.18 -3.61
C GLN A 76 13.87 -12.08 -3.37
N GLY A 77 14.32 -11.92 -2.12
CA GLY A 77 15.73 -11.68 -1.79
C GLY A 77 16.20 -10.23 -1.95
N ASN A 78 15.29 -9.29 -2.17
CA ASN A 78 15.55 -7.85 -2.33
C ASN A 78 15.64 -7.14 -0.97
N LEU A 79 16.56 -7.58 -0.11
CA LEU A 79 16.65 -7.11 1.28
C LEU A 79 16.89 -5.60 1.46
N PRO A 80 17.68 -4.91 0.61
CA PRO A 80 17.86 -3.46 0.75
C PRO A 80 16.55 -2.67 0.56
N SER A 81 15.79 -2.94 -0.50
CA SER A 81 14.50 -2.30 -0.76
C SER A 81 13.47 -2.65 0.32
N SER A 82 13.49 -3.90 0.81
CA SER A 82 12.64 -4.32 1.92
C SER A 82 12.88 -3.49 3.18
N LEU A 83 14.15 -3.25 3.52
CA LEU A 83 14.51 -2.41 4.66
C LEU A 83 13.97 -1.00 4.50
N GLU A 84 14.17 -0.36 3.35
CA GLU A 84 13.66 1.00 3.07
C GLU A 84 12.14 1.08 3.28
N ASN A 85 11.38 0.10 2.78
CA ASN A 85 9.94 0.03 2.96
C ASN A 85 9.54 -0.16 4.44
N TYR A 86 10.23 -1.03 5.19
CA TYR A 86 9.97 -1.19 6.62
C TYR A 86 10.25 0.09 7.42
N GLU A 87 11.31 0.82 7.08
CA GLU A 87 11.65 2.07 7.75
C GLU A 87 10.63 3.17 7.47
N ALA A 88 10.16 3.27 6.22
CA ALA A 88 9.08 4.17 5.84
C ALA A 88 7.80 3.86 6.63
N ALA A 89 7.38 2.59 6.67
CA ALA A 89 6.20 2.17 7.44
C ALA A 89 6.33 2.49 8.93
N ARG A 90 7.51 2.23 9.51
CA ARG A 90 7.80 2.53 10.92
C ARG A 90 7.66 4.01 11.22
N GLY A 91 8.23 4.88 10.38
CA GLY A 91 8.13 6.34 10.53
C GLY A 91 6.68 6.82 10.51
N MET A 92 5.89 6.35 9.53
CA MET A 92 4.46 6.70 9.41
C MET A 92 3.65 6.23 10.63
N LEU A 93 3.88 5.00 11.11
CA LEU A 93 3.18 4.48 12.28
C LEU A 93 3.55 5.23 13.56
N GLN A 94 4.80 5.68 13.69
CA GLN A 94 5.23 6.53 14.80
C GLN A 94 4.51 7.88 14.79
N GLU A 95 4.42 8.53 13.62
CA GLU A 95 3.68 9.79 13.45
C GLU A 95 2.19 9.67 13.82
N LEU A 96 1.58 8.50 13.64
CA LEU A 96 0.17 8.26 13.97
C LEU A 96 -0.10 8.10 15.47
N THR A 97 0.94 7.84 16.26
CA THR A 97 0.83 7.62 17.71
C THR A 97 1.29 8.83 18.54
N ALA A 98 1.90 9.83 17.89
CA ALA A 98 2.37 11.08 18.50
C ALA A 98 1.26 12.12 18.59
#